data_AF-A0A9W6TEK3-F1
#
_entry.id   AF-A0A9W6TEK3-F1
#
_cell.length_a   1.000
_cell.length_b   1.000
_cell.length_c   1.000
_cell.angle_alpha   90.00
_cell.angle_beta   90.00
_cell.angle_gamma   90.00
#
_symmetry.space_group_name_H-M   'P 1'
#
loop_
_entity.id
_entity.type
_entity.pdbx_description
1 polymer ?
#
loop_
_entity_poly.entity_id
_entity_poly.type
_entity_poly.pdbx_seq_one_letter_code
_entity_poly.pdbx_strand_id
1 'polypeptide(L)'
;MARIAEVLGALQADEVEAESCQCGEFPSAKTFLQSRPAGVYSCARAKASETASGLETVVEWSFHLQRLATGLAVVDANFNQDKLKLDKLKVATEVLAATVVADWQAAETEDGMLSVLWYPLADSEDYAVAVHICAMPTPKCLASTVLVYGEGREKARCKHSKWIQDRVPIEKHVQKLVETRGEPIHEVLLSKAAPGGDRLLLEGLITNFFVGTSCYQDGSEIVEKLTLCFSNGL
;
A
#
# COMPACT_ATOMS: atom_id res chain seq x y z
N MET A 1 18.99 4.73 2.84
CA MET A 1 18.69 3.50 3.63
C MET A 1 17.34 3.65 4.29
N ALA A 2 16.56 2.57 4.41
CA ALA A 2 15.22 2.64 4.99
C ALA A 2 15.24 3.14 6.45
N ARG A 3 14.20 3.87 6.84
CA ARG A 3 13.99 4.35 8.22
C ARG A 3 12.71 3.78 8.79
N ILE A 4 12.67 3.61 10.11
CA ILE A 4 11.49 3.15 10.84
C ILE A 4 11.37 3.89 12.17
N ALA A 5 10.14 4.17 12.58
CA ALA A 5 9.78 4.56 13.93
C ALA A 5 8.52 3.80 14.35
N GLU A 6 8.43 3.42 15.62
CA GLU A 6 7.35 2.58 16.12
C GLU A 6 7.01 2.94 17.56
N VAL A 7 5.71 2.97 17.87
CA VAL A 7 5.21 3.06 19.24
C VAL A 7 4.34 1.84 19.53
N LEU A 8 4.60 1.20 20.66
CA LEU A 8 3.78 0.12 21.21
C LEU A 8 2.85 0.72 22.25
N GLY A 9 1.62 0.22 22.34
CA GLY A 9 0.67 0.68 23.34
C GLY A 9 0.13 2.09 23.06
N ALA A 10 -0.12 2.40 21.78
CA ALA A 10 -0.48 3.74 21.32
C ALA A 10 -1.76 4.29 21.97
N LEU A 11 -2.64 3.44 22.48
CA LEU A 11 -3.84 3.88 23.18
C LEU A 11 -3.58 4.26 24.64
N GLN A 12 -2.53 3.71 25.25
CA GLN A 12 -2.15 3.95 26.64
C GLN A 12 -1.05 5.01 26.79
N ALA A 13 -0.33 5.34 25.72
CA ALA A 13 0.68 6.39 25.74
C ALA A 13 0.07 7.75 26.14
N ASP A 14 0.69 8.41 27.13
CA ASP A 14 0.37 9.78 27.55
C ASP A 14 0.96 10.79 26.56
N GLU A 15 2.20 10.54 26.13
CA GLU A 15 2.89 11.28 25.07
C GLU A 15 3.53 10.30 24.08
N VAL A 16 3.59 10.70 22.81
CA VAL A 16 4.24 9.90 21.76
C VAL A 16 5.64 10.46 21.56
N GLU A 17 6.62 9.82 22.16
CA GLU A 17 8.03 10.04 21.82
C GLU A 17 8.37 9.23 20.56
N ALA A 18 8.97 9.89 19.58
CA ALA A 18 9.31 9.28 18.30
C ALA A 18 10.79 9.44 18.01
N GLU A 19 11.49 8.31 17.93
CA GLU A 19 12.85 8.24 17.43
C GLU A 19 12.85 7.37 16.17
N SER A 20 13.50 7.87 15.12
CA SER A 20 13.67 7.10 13.88
C SER A 20 15.05 6.44 13.88
N CYS A 21 15.11 5.21 13.39
CA CYS A 21 16.37 4.49 13.24
C CYS A 21 16.55 3.96 11.82
N GLN A 22 17.81 3.79 11.41
CA GLN A 22 18.13 3.09 10.17
C GLN A 22 17.78 1.62 10.31
N CYS A 23 17.03 1.09 9.34
CA CYS A 23 16.59 -0.29 9.36
C CYS A 23 17.10 -1.05 8.13
N GLY A 24 18.02 -1.99 8.35
CA GLY A 24 18.49 -2.92 7.30
C GLY A 24 17.56 -4.12 7.10
N GLU A 25 16.74 -4.45 8.10
CA GLU A 25 15.86 -5.62 8.08
C GLU A 25 14.68 -5.46 7.10
N PHE A 26 14.23 -4.22 6.90
CA PHE A 26 13.09 -3.89 6.05
C PHE A 26 13.50 -2.98 4.88
N PRO A 27 14.20 -3.50 3.86
CA PRO A 27 14.64 -2.69 2.72
C PRO A 27 13.47 -2.21 1.84
N SER A 28 12.27 -2.77 2.02
CA SER A 28 11.08 -2.42 1.24
C SER A 28 9.81 -2.39 2.09
N ALA A 29 8.79 -1.68 1.61
CA ALA A 29 7.44 -1.71 2.18
C ALA A 29 6.89 -3.14 2.30
N LYS A 30 7.18 -4.02 1.32
CA LYS A 30 6.73 -5.42 1.35
C LYS A 30 7.29 -6.18 2.54
N THR A 31 8.61 -6.13 2.74
CA THR A 31 9.28 -6.81 3.87
C THR A 31 8.84 -6.25 5.21
N PHE A 32 8.65 -4.93 5.30
CA PHE A 32 8.09 -4.27 6.48
C PHE A 32 6.69 -4.81 6.81
N LEU A 33 5.77 -4.78 5.85
CA LEU A 33 4.38 -5.23 6.08
C LEU A 33 4.26 -6.74 6.32
N GLN A 34 5.16 -7.55 5.77
CA GLN A 34 5.20 -9.00 6.01
C GLN A 34 5.57 -9.36 7.44
N SER A 35 6.38 -8.54 8.10
CA SER A 35 6.80 -8.78 9.49
C SER A 35 5.65 -8.71 10.49
N ARG A 36 4.54 -8.04 10.14
CA ARG A 36 3.39 -7.76 11.01
C ARG A 36 2.07 -8.05 10.23
N PRO A 37 1.68 -9.33 10.08
CA PRO A 37 0.64 -9.73 9.13
C PRO A 37 -0.81 -9.49 9.57
N ALA A 38 -1.01 -8.97 10.79
CA ALA A 38 -2.33 -8.67 11.32
C ALA A 38 -2.48 -7.17 11.53
N GLY A 39 -2.76 -6.40 10.48
CA GLY A 39 -2.92 -4.96 10.64
C GLY A 39 -3.43 -4.26 9.40
N VAL A 40 -3.83 -3.00 9.56
CA VAL A 40 -4.30 -2.13 8.49
C VAL A 40 -3.18 -1.19 8.10
N TYR A 41 -2.95 -1.04 6.81
CA TYR A 41 -1.82 -0.25 6.33
C TYR A 41 -2.20 0.71 5.22
N SER A 42 -1.35 1.72 5.05
CA SER A 42 -1.40 2.63 3.92
C SER A 42 0.02 2.93 3.46
N CYS A 43 0.19 3.08 2.16
CA CYS A 43 1.46 3.52 1.57
C CYS A 43 1.19 4.81 0.80
N ALA A 44 2.07 5.79 0.96
CA ALA A 44 2.02 7.12 0.36
C ALA A 44 3.40 7.49 -0.19
N ARG A 45 3.45 8.40 -1.15
CA ARG A 45 4.71 8.98 -1.63
C ARG A 45 5.07 10.19 -0.80
N ALA A 46 6.24 10.20 -0.18
CA ALA A 46 6.90 11.40 0.33
C ALA A 46 7.77 11.96 -0.78
N LYS A 47 7.45 13.17 -1.26
CA LYS A 47 8.20 13.80 -2.34
C LYS A 47 9.53 14.35 -1.83
N ALA A 48 10.59 14.19 -2.61
CA ALA A 48 11.77 15.02 -2.45
C ALA A 48 11.37 16.48 -2.72
N SER A 49 11.66 17.38 -1.79
CA SER A 49 11.38 18.81 -1.94
C SER A 49 12.47 19.63 -1.28
N GLU A 50 12.91 20.67 -1.97
CA GLU A 50 13.84 21.66 -1.43
C GLU A 50 13.12 22.78 -0.65
N THR A 51 11.82 22.96 -0.91
CA THR A 51 11.05 24.11 -0.42
C THR A 51 10.02 23.75 0.65
N ALA A 52 9.64 22.48 0.74
CA ALA A 52 8.64 21.97 1.65
C ALA A 52 9.26 20.84 2.51
N SER A 53 8.85 20.74 3.76
CA SER A 53 9.45 19.81 4.74
C SER A 53 8.39 19.12 5.60
N GLY A 54 8.63 17.87 5.97
CA GLY A 54 7.69 17.10 6.78
C GLY A 54 6.45 16.66 5.99
N LEU A 55 5.30 16.55 6.66
CA LEU A 55 4.13 15.84 6.12
C LEU A 55 3.44 16.54 4.93
N GLU A 56 3.67 17.83 4.71
CA GLU A 56 3.19 18.54 3.51
C GLU A 56 3.79 18.00 2.20
N THR A 57 4.94 17.32 2.29
CA THR A 57 5.57 16.66 1.14
C THR A 57 4.96 15.29 0.83
N VAL A 58 4.12 14.77 1.73
CA VAL A 58 3.45 13.49 1.55
C VAL A 58 2.17 13.70 0.75
N VAL A 59 2.10 13.04 -0.41
CA VAL A 59 0.97 13.14 -1.33
C VAL A 59 -0.32 12.64 -0.66
N GLU A 60 -1.35 13.47 -0.67
CA GLU A 60 -2.70 13.15 -0.18
C GLU A 60 -2.71 12.56 1.25
N TRP A 61 -1.86 13.08 2.15
CA TRP A 61 -1.68 12.51 3.49
C TRP A 61 -2.99 12.29 4.28
N SER A 62 -3.91 13.27 4.22
CA SER A 62 -5.21 13.18 4.87
C SER A 62 -6.06 12.00 4.36
N PHE A 63 -6.01 11.71 3.06
CA PHE A 63 -6.65 10.54 2.46
C PHE A 63 -6.04 9.24 3.00
N HIS A 64 -4.71 9.18 3.16
CA HIS A 64 -4.05 8.00 3.69
C HIS A 64 -4.41 7.73 5.15
N LEU A 65 -4.49 8.77 6.00
CA LEU A 65 -4.98 8.65 7.37
C LEU A 65 -6.45 8.21 7.43
N GLN A 66 -7.30 8.78 6.57
CA GLN A 66 -8.71 8.38 6.50
C GLN A 66 -8.87 6.92 6.04
N ARG A 67 -8.01 6.45 5.14
CA ARG A 67 -7.99 5.05 4.69
C ARG A 67 -7.59 4.10 5.81
N LEU A 68 -6.64 4.47 6.66
CA LEU A 68 -6.28 3.68 7.86
C LEU A 68 -7.46 3.59 8.83
N ALA A 69 -8.08 4.72 9.15
CA ALA A 69 -9.25 4.78 10.03
C ALA A 69 -10.40 3.91 9.52
N THR A 70 -10.73 4.03 8.22
CA THR A 70 -11.78 3.23 7.58
C THR A 70 -11.40 1.75 7.55
N GLY A 71 -10.14 1.43 7.27
CA GLY A 71 -9.63 0.08 7.29
C GLY A 71 -9.75 -0.57 8.66
N LEU A 72 -9.43 0.17 9.72
CA LEU A 72 -9.51 -0.29 11.10
C LEU A 72 -10.96 -0.61 11.47
N ALA A 73 -11.90 0.28 11.17
CA ALA A 73 -13.33 0.08 11.38
C ALA A 73 -13.91 -1.16 10.64
N VAL A 74 -13.30 -1.58 9.52
CA VAL A 74 -13.69 -2.80 8.79
C VAL A 74 -13.17 -4.07 9.47
N VAL A 75 -12.04 -4.00 10.16
CA VAL A 75 -11.39 -5.19 10.75
C VAL A 75 -11.68 -5.35 12.23
N ASP A 76 -11.97 -4.25 12.91
CA ASP A 76 -12.37 -4.19 14.31
C ASP A 76 -13.65 -3.33 14.44
N ALA A 77 -14.78 -4.01 14.63
CA ALA A 77 -16.08 -3.37 14.76
C ALA A 77 -16.20 -2.52 16.04
N ASN A 78 -15.40 -2.81 17.07
CA ASN A 78 -15.42 -2.08 18.34
C ASN A 78 -14.81 -0.68 18.19
N PHE A 79 -13.92 -0.49 17.21
CA PHE A 79 -13.26 0.79 16.95
C PHE A 79 -14.19 1.83 16.32
N ASN A 80 -15.27 1.40 15.66
CA ASN A 80 -16.20 2.29 14.97
C ASN A 80 -16.96 3.23 15.92
N GLN A 81 -16.92 2.97 17.23
CA GLN A 81 -17.62 3.75 18.25
C GLN A 81 -16.69 4.55 19.16
N ASP A 82 -15.37 4.31 19.11
CA ASP A 82 -14.40 4.91 20.01
C ASP A 82 -13.53 5.96 19.30
N LYS A 83 -14.08 7.17 19.18
CA LYS A 83 -13.41 8.32 18.55
C LYS A 83 -12.09 8.66 19.23
N LEU A 84 -12.02 8.52 20.56
CA LEU A 84 -10.83 8.87 21.33
C LEU A 84 -9.67 7.94 20.98
N LYS A 85 -9.91 6.62 20.90
CA LYS A 85 -8.88 5.66 20.46
C LYS A 85 -8.39 5.97 19.05
N LEU A 86 -9.30 6.28 18.13
CA LEU A 86 -8.93 6.62 16.76
C LEU A 86 -8.09 7.90 16.69
N ASP A 87 -8.44 8.92 17.45
CA ASP A 87 -7.69 10.18 17.51
C ASP A 87 -6.29 9.94 18.09
N LYS A 88 -6.13 9.07 19.11
CA LYS A 88 -4.80 8.66 19.61
C LYS A 88 -3.94 7.97 18.54
N LEU A 89 -4.50 7.03 17.78
CA LEU A 89 -3.77 6.38 16.68
C LEU A 89 -3.34 7.37 15.60
N LYS A 90 -4.20 8.34 15.26
CA LYS A 90 -3.88 9.39 14.29
C LYS A 90 -2.75 10.28 14.79
N VAL A 91 -2.82 10.75 16.03
CA VAL A 91 -1.75 11.56 16.65
C VAL A 91 -0.43 10.80 16.63
N ALA A 92 -0.42 9.54 17.08
CA ALA A 92 0.78 8.70 17.04
C ALA A 92 1.33 8.55 15.61
N THR A 93 0.44 8.38 14.63
CA THR A 93 0.82 8.28 13.22
C THR A 93 1.45 9.56 12.68
N GLU A 94 0.87 10.71 13.00
CA GLU A 94 1.38 12.00 12.54
C GLU A 94 2.75 12.30 13.13
N VAL A 95 2.93 12.05 14.43
CA VAL A 95 4.23 12.23 15.10
C VAL A 95 5.29 11.32 14.47
N LEU A 96 5.02 10.01 14.39
CA LEU A 96 5.99 9.06 13.83
C LEU A 96 6.29 9.33 12.34
N ALA A 97 5.27 9.67 11.55
CA ALA A 97 5.46 9.97 10.14
C ALA A 97 6.24 11.27 9.92
N ALA A 98 6.00 12.31 10.71
CA ALA A 98 6.78 13.54 10.65
C ALA A 98 8.25 13.27 10.96
N THR A 99 8.55 12.49 12.01
CA THR A 99 9.92 12.10 12.38
C THR A 99 10.60 11.30 11.26
N VAL A 100 9.94 10.26 10.75
CA VAL A 100 10.51 9.38 9.72
C VAL A 100 10.72 10.12 8.39
N VAL A 101 9.82 11.01 8.00
CA VAL A 101 9.95 11.82 6.77
C VAL A 101 11.05 12.86 6.92
N ALA A 102 11.16 13.54 8.06
CA ALA A 102 12.24 14.50 8.32
C ALA A 102 13.61 13.82 8.25
N ASP A 103 13.76 12.65 8.87
CA ASP A 103 15.00 11.88 8.85
C ASP A 103 15.35 11.35 7.45
N TRP A 104 14.34 11.01 6.64
CA TRP A 104 14.55 10.65 5.24
C TRP A 104 15.03 11.84 4.42
N GLN A 105 14.36 12.99 4.52
CA GLN A 105 14.71 14.21 3.79
C GLN A 105 16.08 14.77 4.17
N ALA A 106 16.52 14.57 5.40
CA ALA A 106 17.86 14.94 5.85
C ALA A 106 18.96 14.04 5.27
N ALA A 107 18.62 12.81 4.85
CA ALA A 107 19.58 11.80 4.43
C ALA A 107 19.56 11.51 2.92
N GLU A 108 18.43 11.73 2.25
CA GLU A 108 18.17 11.28 0.88
C GLU A 108 17.61 12.42 0.03
N THR A 109 17.93 12.41 -1.27
CA THR A 109 17.44 13.41 -2.25
C THR A 109 16.33 12.88 -3.14
N GLU A 110 15.89 11.64 -2.94
CA GLU A 110 14.90 10.96 -3.77
C GLU A 110 13.55 10.80 -3.06
N ASP A 111 12.49 10.59 -3.86
CA ASP A 111 11.16 10.29 -3.33
C ASP A 111 11.20 9.03 -2.45
N GLY A 112 10.49 9.08 -1.32
CA GLY A 112 10.32 7.95 -0.41
C GLY A 112 8.94 7.30 -0.51
N MET A 113 8.90 5.97 -0.37
CA MET A 113 7.68 5.21 -0.14
C MET A 113 7.42 5.13 1.36
N LEU A 114 6.54 5.99 1.87
CA LEU A 114 6.11 5.99 3.26
C LEU A 114 5.04 4.91 3.47
N SER A 115 5.27 3.98 4.39
CA SER A 115 4.36 2.90 4.77
C SER A 115 3.98 3.04 6.23
N VAL A 116 2.68 3.14 6.51
CA VAL A 116 2.11 3.22 7.85
C VAL A 116 1.32 1.96 8.13
N LEU A 117 1.49 1.39 9.32
CA LEU A 117 0.79 0.19 9.76
C LEU A 117 0.24 0.39 11.17
N TRP A 118 -1.06 0.12 11.34
CA TRP A 118 -1.70 -0.05 12.64
C TRP A 118 -2.00 -1.52 12.85
N TYR A 119 -1.56 -2.08 13.97
CA TYR A 119 -1.73 -3.50 14.26
C TYR A 119 -2.02 -3.72 15.76
N PRO A 120 -2.88 -4.68 16.12
CA PRO A 120 -3.18 -4.98 17.51
C PRO A 120 -1.96 -5.64 18.17
N LEU A 121 -1.77 -5.35 19.46
CA LEU A 121 -0.79 -6.05 20.28
C LEU A 121 -1.34 -7.40 20.73
N ALA A 122 -0.48 -8.42 20.78
CA ALA A 122 -0.87 -9.71 21.31
C ALA A 122 -1.32 -9.58 22.77
N ASP A 123 -2.39 -10.28 23.13
CA ASP A 123 -2.92 -10.36 24.49
C ASP A 123 -3.33 -9.01 25.10
N SER A 124 -3.64 -8.01 24.27
CA SER A 124 -4.06 -6.67 24.69
C SER A 124 -5.14 -6.09 23.77
N GLU A 125 -5.98 -5.22 24.31
CA GLU A 125 -6.94 -4.38 23.55
C GLU A 125 -6.27 -3.13 22.96
N ASP A 126 -4.94 -3.05 23.07
CA ASP A 126 -4.11 -1.94 22.60
C ASP A 126 -3.52 -2.22 21.21
N TYR A 127 -2.97 -1.17 20.61
CA TYR A 127 -2.48 -1.13 19.25
C TYR A 127 -1.06 -0.58 19.21
N ALA A 128 -0.31 -1.01 18.21
CA ALA A 128 0.94 -0.40 17.83
C ALA A 128 0.78 0.37 16.53
N VAL A 129 1.55 1.45 16.41
CA VAL A 129 1.68 2.24 15.19
C VAL A 129 3.13 2.17 14.76
N ALA A 130 3.37 1.69 13.54
CA ALA A 130 4.68 1.63 12.94
C ALA A 130 4.69 2.40 11.63
N VAL A 131 5.71 3.23 11.44
CA VAL A 131 5.94 4.01 10.22
C VAL A 131 7.30 3.68 9.66
N HIS A 132 7.34 3.37 8.37
CA HIS A 132 8.52 2.96 7.62
C HIS A 132 8.64 3.80 6.38
N ILE A 133 9.85 4.14 5.97
CA ILE A 133 10.11 4.76 4.66
C ILE A 133 11.32 4.10 4.00
N CYS A 134 11.21 3.87 2.69
CA CYS A 134 12.29 3.37 1.85
C CYS A 134 12.28 4.08 0.50
N ALA A 135 13.28 3.81 -0.35
CA ALA A 135 13.33 4.34 -1.70
C ALA A 135 12.06 3.95 -2.49
N MET A 136 11.56 4.87 -3.32
CA MET A 136 10.43 4.59 -4.20
C MET A 136 10.76 3.47 -5.20
N PRO A 137 9.88 2.46 -5.37
CA PRO A 137 10.06 1.46 -6.42
C PRO A 137 10.04 2.11 -7.80
N THR A 138 11.04 1.83 -8.64
CA THR A 138 11.08 2.31 -10.01
C THR A 138 10.18 1.46 -10.91
N PRO A 139 9.27 2.07 -11.71
CA PRO A 139 8.52 1.34 -12.73
C PRO A 139 9.48 0.68 -13.73
N LYS A 140 9.29 -0.61 -14.01
CA LYS A 140 10.18 -1.38 -14.90
C LYS A 140 9.91 -1.13 -16.38
N CYS A 141 8.69 -0.74 -16.73
CA CYS A 141 8.25 -0.60 -18.12
C CYS A 141 7.06 0.37 -18.22
N LEU A 142 6.86 0.93 -19.42
CA LEU A 142 5.69 1.74 -19.76
C LEU A 142 4.52 0.89 -20.28
N ALA A 143 4.83 -0.24 -20.93
CA ALA A 143 3.85 -1.21 -21.41
C ALA A 143 3.95 -2.49 -20.59
N SER A 144 2.87 -2.85 -19.92
CA SER A 144 2.82 -3.97 -18.98
C SER A 144 2.16 -5.19 -19.60
N THR A 145 2.88 -6.30 -19.67
CA THR A 145 2.27 -7.63 -19.83
C THR A 145 1.50 -8.00 -18.57
N VAL A 146 0.26 -8.43 -18.74
CA VAL A 146 -0.68 -8.70 -17.64
C VAL A 146 -1.09 -10.17 -17.64
N LEU A 147 -1.14 -10.79 -16.48
CA LEU A 147 -1.72 -12.12 -16.27
C LEU A 147 -3.06 -11.99 -15.55
N VAL A 148 -4.13 -12.57 -16.09
CA VAL A 148 -5.41 -12.67 -15.37
C VAL A 148 -5.42 -13.97 -14.55
N TYR A 149 -5.14 -13.89 -13.25
CA TYR A 149 -4.99 -15.05 -12.38
C TYR A 149 -5.25 -14.71 -10.92
N GLY A 150 -5.79 -15.68 -10.17
CA GLY A 150 -6.17 -15.50 -8.77
C GLY A 150 -7.57 -14.91 -8.59
N GLU A 151 -8.12 -15.18 -7.41
CA GLU A 151 -9.43 -14.69 -6.97
C GLU A 151 -9.29 -13.34 -6.24
N GLY A 152 -10.42 -12.66 -6.04
CA GLY A 152 -10.48 -11.41 -5.30
C GLY A 152 -10.08 -11.56 -3.81
N ARG A 153 -9.67 -10.43 -3.21
CA ARG A 153 -9.33 -10.36 -1.78
C ARG A 153 -10.57 -10.55 -0.91
N GLU A 154 -10.45 -11.34 0.17
CA GLU A 154 -11.54 -11.54 1.14
C GLU A 154 -12.01 -10.21 1.77
N LYS A 155 -11.07 -9.34 2.16
CA LYS A 155 -11.34 -8.00 2.70
C LYS A 155 -10.97 -6.90 1.70
N ALA A 156 -11.53 -6.92 0.49
CA ALA A 156 -11.18 -5.99 -0.59
C ALA A 156 -11.27 -4.50 -0.22
N ARG A 157 -12.17 -4.12 0.70
CA ARG A 157 -12.37 -2.73 1.17
C ARG A 157 -11.29 -2.24 2.14
N CYS A 158 -10.39 -3.11 2.60
CA CYS A 158 -9.33 -2.77 3.54
C CYS A 158 -7.96 -3.16 2.98
N LYS A 159 -6.96 -2.30 3.17
CA LYS A 159 -5.56 -2.68 2.97
C LYS A 159 -5.05 -3.38 4.21
N HIS A 160 -5.31 -4.68 4.29
CA HIS A 160 -4.88 -5.52 5.40
C HIS A 160 -3.54 -6.19 5.08
N SER A 161 -2.57 -6.17 6.00
CA SER A 161 -1.20 -6.68 5.78
C SER A 161 -1.15 -8.18 5.52
N LYS A 162 -2.13 -8.95 6.03
CA LYS A 162 -2.34 -10.37 5.67
C LYS A 162 -2.35 -10.61 4.14
N TRP A 163 -2.86 -9.67 3.35
CA TRP A 163 -2.87 -9.80 1.88
C TRP A 163 -1.47 -10.01 1.29
N ILE A 164 -0.44 -9.45 1.93
CA ILE A 164 0.94 -9.63 1.47
C ILE A 164 1.41 -11.09 1.61
N GLN A 165 0.87 -11.83 2.59
CA GLN A 165 1.09 -13.27 2.72
C GLN A 165 0.18 -14.06 1.79
N ASP A 166 -1.11 -13.71 1.73
CA ASP A 166 -2.11 -14.42 0.93
C ASP A 166 -1.78 -14.42 -0.57
N ARG A 167 -1.09 -13.38 -1.06
CA ARG A 167 -0.68 -13.29 -2.46
C ARG A 167 0.62 -14.03 -2.81
N VAL A 168 1.37 -14.55 -1.83
CA VAL A 168 2.64 -15.27 -2.08
C VAL A 168 2.49 -16.45 -3.05
N PRO A 169 1.43 -17.29 -2.96
CA PRO A 169 1.22 -18.36 -3.93
C PRO A 169 1.01 -17.84 -5.37
N ILE A 170 0.33 -16.69 -5.53
CA ILE A 170 0.13 -16.04 -6.84
C ILE A 170 1.49 -15.55 -7.38
N GLU A 171 2.28 -14.87 -6.56
CA GLU A 171 3.61 -14.39 -6.94
C GLU A 171 4.54 -15.54 -7.37
N LYS A 172 4.53 -16.67 -6.64
CA LYS A 172 5.27 -17.89 -7.01
C LYS A 172 4.81 -18.48 -8.35
N HIS A 173 3.49 -18.47 -8.60
CA HIS A 173 2.95 -18.93 -9.88
C HIS A 173 3.42 -18.05 -11.04
N VAL A 174 3.37 -16.72 -10.87
CA VAL A 174 3.88 -15.76 -11.84
C VAL A 174 5.36 -16.01 -12.13
N GLN A 175 6.18 -16.17 -11.10
CA GLN A 175 7.61 -16.44 -11.26
C GLN A 175 7.86 -17.69 -12.12
N LYS A 176 7.17 -18.80 -11.82
CA LYS A 176 7.27 -20.04 -12.60
C LYS A 176 6.83 -19.85 -14.06
N LEU A 177 5.79 -19.08 -14.30
CA LEU A 177 5.32 -18.77 -15.66
C LEU A 177 6.33 -17.93 -16.42
N VAL A 178 6.93 -16.92 -15.79
CA VAL A 178 7.99 -16.10 -16.40
C VAL A 178 9.19 -16.98 -16.79
N GLU A 179 9.62 -17.89 -15.90
CA GLU A 179 10.69 -18.85 -16.17
C GLU A 179 10.36 -19.78 -17.35
N THR A 180 9.11 -20.25 -17.44
CA THR A 180 8.69 -21.19 -18.49
C THR A 180 8.47 -20.49 -19.85
N ARG A 181 7.91 -19.28 -19.83
CA ARG A 181 7.61 -18.52 -21.06
C ARG A 181 8.80 -17.74 -21.60
N GLY A 182 9.77 -17.40 -20.76
CA GLY A 182 10.87 -16.50 -21.12
C GLY A 182 10.47 -15.03 -21.31
N GLU A 183 9.25 -14.66 -20.91
CA GLU A 183 8.70 -13.30 -21.04
C GLU A 183 8.29 -12.74 -19.66
N PRO A 184 8.53 -11.45 -19.40
CA PRO A 184 8.12 -10.84 -18.14
C PRO A 184 6.60 -10.68 -18.04
N ILE A 185 6.07 -10.96 -16.86
CA ILE A 185 4.72 -10.59 -16.44
C ILE A 185 4.89 -9.45 -15.43
N HIS A 186 4.29 -8.30 -15.73
CA HIS A 186 4.51 -7.08 -14.96
C HIS A 186 3.41 -6.84 -13.92
N GLU A 187 2.19 -7.31 -14.19
CA GLU A 187 1.05 -7.18 -13.28
C GLU A 187 0.14 -8.40 -13.36
N VAL A 188 -0.58 -8.68 -12.27
CA VAL A 188 -1.62 -9.69 -12.22
C VAL A 188 -2.96 -9.02 -11.96
N LEU A 189 -3.95 -9.31 -12.79
CA LEU A 189 -5.34 -8.93 -12.55
C LEU A 189 -6.08 -10.06 -11.86
N LEU A 190 -6.61 -9.75 -10.68
CA LEU A 190 -7.53 -10.61 -9.97
C LEU A 190 -8.88 -10.59 -10.69
N SER A 191 -9.54 -11.73 -10.72
CA SER A 191 -10.85 -11.87 -11.35
C SER A 191 -11.69 -12.89 -10.60
N LYS A 192 -12.99 -12.89 -10.87
CA LYS A 192 -13.91 -13.94 -10.41
C LYS A 192 -14.74 -14.46 -11.57
N ALA A 193 -15.29 -15.65 -11.42
CA ALA A 193 -16.25 -16.18 -12.39
C ALA A 193 -17.46 -15.24 -12.52
N ALA A 194 -17.88 -15.00 -13.76
CA ALA A 194 -19.10 -14.29 -14.13
C ALA A 194 -20.09 -15.29 -14.77
N PRO A 195 -21.38 -14.92 -14.87
CA PRO A 195 -22.35 -15.72 -15.61
C PRO A 195 -21.89 -15.98 -17.04
N GLY A 196 -22.19 -17.16 -17.58
CA GLY A 196 -21.85 -17.50 -18.97
C GLY A 196 -20.42 -18.01 -19.20
N GLY A 197 -19.62 -18.21 -18.14
CA GLY A 197 -18.22 -18.66 -18.26
C GLY A 197 -17.21 -17.53 -18.44
N ASP A 198 -17.69 -16.28 -18.48
CA ASP A 198 -16.85 -15.09 -18.50
C ASP A 198 -16.13 -14.89 -17.17
N ARG A 199 -15.13 -14.00 -17.15
CA ARG A 199 -14.48 -13.54 -15.92
C ARG A 199 -14.72 -12.05 -15.73
N LEU A 200 -15.15 -11.69 -14.53
CA LEU A 200 -15.22 -10.30 -14.10
C LEU A 200 -13.88 -9.89 -13.49
N LEU A 201 -13.22 -8.91 -14.11
CA LEU A 201 -12.00 -8.30 -13.59
C LEU A 201 -12.31 -7.48 -12.34
N LEU A 202 -11.43 -7.56 -11.33
CA LEU A 202 -11.64 -6.93 -10.03
C LEU A 202 -10.64 -5.81 -9.78
N GLU A 203 -9.38 -6.16 -9.53
CA GLU A 203 -8.29 -5.24 -9.20
C GLU A 203 -6.95 -5.87 -9.60
N GLY A 204 -5.89 -5.08 -9.61
CA GLY A 204 -4.53 -5.62 -9.71
C GLY A 204 -4.07 -6.24 -8.39
N LEU A 205 -2.98 -7.01 -8.44
CA LEU A 205 -2.46 -7.70 -7.25
C LEU A 205 -2.02 -6.71 -6.16
N ILE A 206 -1.48 -5.57 -6.61
CA ILE A 206 -0.98 -4.47 -5.77
C ILE A 206 -1.48 -3.09 -6.21
N THR A 207 -2.26 -3.02 -7.29
CA THR A 207 -2.68 -1.78 -7.97
C THR A 207 -4.19 -1.73 -8.24
N ASN A 208 -4.72 -0.53 -8.43
CA ASN A 208 -5.97 -0.38 -9.16
C ASN A 208 -5.68 -0.32 -10.67
N PHE A 209 -6.64 -0.72 -11.51
CA PHE A 209 -6.55 -0.55 -12.95
C PHE A 209 -7.76 0.22 -13.49
N PHE A 210 -7.56 0.88 -14.62
CA PHE A 210 -8.56 1.66 -15.33
C PHE A 210 -8.55 1.26 -16.80
N VAL A 211 -9.71 1.29 -17.45
CA VAL A 211 -9.85 1.03 -18.89
C VAL A 211 -10.10 2.37 -19.57
N GLY A 212 -9.16 2.80 -20.41
CA GLY A 212 -9.36 3.91 -21.33
C GLY A 212 -9.87 3.37 -22.67
N THR A 213 -10.96 3.93 -23.16
CA THR A 213 -11.43 3.67 -24.53
C THR A 213 -11.03 4.86 -25.40
N SER A 214 -10.36 4.57 -26.52
CA SER A 214 -10.09 5.57 -27.54
C SER A 214 -10.62 5.08 -28.87
N CYS A 215 -11.47 5.88 -29.50
CA CYS A 215 -11.93 5.63 -30.84
C CYS A 215 -11.02 6.36 -31.82
N TYR A 216 -10.56 5.67 -32.85
CA TYR A 216 -9.92 6.30 -33.99
C TYR A 216 -10.50 5.76 -35.28
N GLN A 217 -10.58 6.63 -36.29
CA GLN A 217 -10.99 6.24 -37.63
C GLN A 217 -9.80 5.59 -38.34
N ASP A 218 -9.98 4.34 -38.76
CA ASP A 218 -9.09 3.65 -39.68
C ASP A 218 -9.86 3.42 -41.00
N GLY A 219 -9.65 4.34 -41.95
CA GLY A 219 -10.47 4.39 -43.17
C GLY A 219 -11.94 4.70 -42.87
N SER A 220 -12.85 3.77 -43.22
CA SER A 220 -14.30 3.89 -42.97
C SER A 220 -14.77 3.20 -41.68
N GLU A 221 -13.89 2.51 -40.96
CA GLU A 221 -14.23 1.82 -39.71
C GLU A 221 -13.81 2.64 -38.49
N ILE A 222 -14.68 2.63 -37.47
CA ILE A 222 -14.33 3.13 -36.14
C ILE A 222 -13.75 1.94 -35.37
N VAL A 223 -12.46 1.99 -35.07
CA VAL A 223 -11.79 0.98 -34.25
C VAL A 223 -11.76 1.49 -32.81
N GLU A 224 -12.29 0.68 -31.90
CA GLU A 224 -12.20 0.93 -30.46
C GLU A 224 -10.96 0.23 -29.91
N LYS A 225 -10.05 1.02 -29.32
CA LYS A 225 -8.90 0.50 -28.60
C LYS A 225 -9.13 0.60 -27.11
N LEU A 226 -8.99 -0.53 -26.43
CA LEU A 226 -8.98 -0.61 -24.98
C LEU A 226 -7.54 -0.55 -24.48
N THR A 227 -7.25 0.40 -23.60
CA THR A 227 -5.95 0.52 -22.92
C THR A 227 -6.14 0.29 -21.43
N LEU A 228 -5.40 -0.67 -20.86
CA LEU A 228 -5.34 -0.91 -19.43
C LEU A 228 -4.27 -0.03 -18.80
N CYS A 229 -4.69 0.88 -17.93
CA CYS A 229 -3.81 1.77 -17.18
C CYS A 229 -3.75 1.31 -15.71
N PHE A 230 -2.54 1.24 -15.15
CA PHE A 230 -2.34 0.84 -13.75
C PHE A 230 -1.97 2.04 -12.90
N SER A 231 -2.60 2.13 -11.73
CA SER A 231 -2.22 3.08 -10.68
C SER A 231 -1.97 2.31 -9.40
N ASN A 232 -0.73 2.38 -8.91
CA ASN A 232 -0.50 2.23 -7.47
C ASN A 232 -1.28 3.40 -6.87
N GLY A 233 -2.39 3.16 -6.16
CA GLY A 233 -3.25 4.23 -5.60
C GLY A 233 -2.46 5.16 -4.65
N LEU A 234 -1.80 6.12 -5.30
CA LEU A 234 -0.91 7.20 -4.90
C LEU A 234 -1.66 8.51 -5.12
#